data_AF-A0A368QJ29-F1
#
_entry.id   AF-A0A368QJ29-F1
#
_cell.length_a   1.000
_cell.length_b   1.000
_cell.length_c   1.000
_cell.angle_alpha   90.00
_cell.angle_beta   90.00
_cell.angle_gamma   90.00
#
_symmetry.space_group_name_H-M   'P 1'
#
loop_
_entity.id
_entity.type
_entity.pdbx_description
1 polymer ?
#
loop_
_entity_poly.entity_id
_entity_poly.type
_entity_poly.pdbx_seq_one_letter_code
_entity_poly.pdbx_strand_id
1 'polypeptide(L)'
;MEDRLSSLPDDLLHSILCGLPLKHAARTSALSRRWVPQWIRALATSPVLDFTDWDFARGQPPARPAATVDRCLRLHAEHGTPLHVSHVALVSVSPSGPGDGAFGRDVVWWIAAAVAWGAREVEVDLTTSQEEDAVPHADHGSAAFLELPADLFRARNYQMQGLYSLKKRIEDAVVRVEMTASSALELEEARRIKQEEVLRKRNLWDNPAKSHETLSALADAIRVVDHLKDLCFKAEEAKLISQLSEMDAINGELFKQAYKSSVDASEYLDRYQMHKLLKGPYDKEGACIMVTAVSDGVASELWAAKVFCMYTSWARKQGCKVGLIEKVPSKNGHVRSAAMEIESEYMFGILSGEKGMHRMTYSSLENSDTCQLAGLIS
;
A
#
# COMPACT_ATOMS: atom_id res chain seq x y z
N MET A 1 -24.11 -43.86 42.54
CA MET A 1 -22.67 -43.65 42.27
C MET A 1 -22.26 -42.39 43.01
N GLU A 2 -21.27 -42.48 43.90
CA GLU A 2 -20.70 -41.30 44.55
C GLU A 2 -19.99 -40.45 43.49
N ASP A 3 -20.32 -39.16 43.43
CA ASP A 3 -19.76 -38.21 42.48
C ASP A 3 -18.35 -37.77 42.91
N ARG A 4 -17.37 -38.66 42.70
CA ARG A 4 -15.96 -38.46 43.04
C ARG A 4 -15.24 -37.44 42.14
N LEU A 5 -15.89 -37.00 41.07
CA LEU A 5 -15.33 -36.02 40.15
C LEU A 5 -15.67 -34.60 40.61
N SER A 6 -16.80 -34.39 41.29
CA SER A 6 -17.16 -33.10 41.92
C SER A 6 -16.29 -32.68 43.11
N SER A 7 -15.40 -33.56 43.61
CA SER A 7 -14.43 -33.26 44.67
C SER A 7 -13.06 -32.78 44.16
N LEU A 8 -12.85 -32.71 42.84
CA LEU A 8 -11.59 -32.25 42.26
C LEU A 8 -11.46 -30.71 42.29
N PRO A 9 -10.24 -30.15 42.43
CA PRO A 9 -9.97 -28.72 42.28
C PRO A 9 -10.33 -28.19 40.88
N ASP A 10 -10.78 -26.94 40.83
CA ASP A 10 -11.26 -26.28 39.60
C ASP A 10 -10.19 -26.22 38.49
N ASP A 11 -8.91 -26.08 38.85
CA ASP A 11 -7.81 -26.01 37.87
C ASP A 11 -7.57 -27.35 37.16
N LEU A 12 -7.73 -28.47 37.86
CA LEU A 12 -7.64 -29.81 37.28
C LEU A 12 -8.86 -30.11 36.41
N LEU A 13 -10.05 -29.67 36.84
CA LEU A 13 -11.26 -29.79 36.04
C LEU A 13 -11.13 -28.98 34.74
N HIS A 14 -10.60 -27.76 34.81
CA HIS A 14 -10.35 -26.92 33.64
C HIS A 14 -9.36 -27.58 32.67
N SER A 15 -8.24 -28.12 33.17
CA SER A 15 -7.26 -28.83 32.33
C SER A 15 -7.82 -30.08 31.66
N ILE A 16 -8.69 -30.84 32.35
CA ILE A 16 -9.34 -32.02 31.79
C ILE A 16 -10.35 -31.61 30.71
N LEU A 17 -11.14 -30.56 30.96
CA LEU A 17 -12.17 -30.07 30.05
C LEU A 17 -11.58 -29.44 28.79
N CYS A 18 -10.43 -28.76 28.88
CA CYS A 18 -9.70 -28.24 27.72
C CYS A 18 -9.18 -29.36 26.78
N GLY A 19 -9.03 -30.58 27.28
CA GLY A 19 -8.60 -31.75 26.50
C GLY A 19 -9.75 -32.56 25.89
N LEU A 20 -11.01 -32.19 26.15
CA LEU A 20 -12.18 -32.93 25.68
C LEU A 20 -12.87 -32.19 24.53
N PRO A 21 -13.40 -32.90 23.51
CA PRO A 21 -14.24 -32.29 22.49
C PRO A 21 -15.47 -31.64 23.13
N LEU A 22 -15.91 -30.50 22.58
CA LEU A 22 -17.00 -29.64 23.09
C LEU A 22 -18.25 -30.43 23.55
N LYS A 23 -18.66 -31.44 22.78
CA LYS A 23 -19.82 -32.30 23.08
C LYS A 23 -19.62 -33.16 24.34
N HIS A 24 -18.42 -33.70 24.54
CA HIS A 24 -18.09 -34.48 25.73
C HIS A 24 -18.02 -33.59 26.97
N ALA A 25 -17.41 -32.41 26.83
CA ALA A 25 -17.40 -31.39 27.88
C ALA A 25 -18.83 -30.95 28.25
N ALA A 26 -19.71 -30.68 27.28
CA ALA A 26 -21.11 -30.32 27.54
C ALA A 26 -21.91 -31.46 28.21
N ARG A 27 -21.73 -32.72 27.75
CA ARG A 27 -22.39 -33.91 28.32
C ARG A 27 -22.03 -34.16 29.79
N THR A 28 -20.84 -33.74 30.23
CA THR A 28 -20.45 -33.85 31.64
C THR A 28 -21.32 -33.00 32.57
N SER A 29 -22.04 -32.00 32.04
CA SER A 29 -23.04 -31.22 32.81
C SER A 29 -24.22 -32.05 33.31
N ALA A 30 -24.47 -33.22 32.72
CA ALA A 30 -25.48 -34.17 33.20
C ALA A 30 -25.05 -34.87 34.50
N LEU A 31 -23.74 -34.89 34.80
CA LEU A 31 -23.18 -35.51 35.99
C LEU A 31 -23.24 -34.56 37.20
N SER A 32 -23.04 -33.25 37.01
CA SER A 32 -23.09 -32.26 38.10
C SER A 32 -23.30 -30.82 37.60
N ARG A 33 -24.12 -30.05 38.33
CA ARG A 33 -24.40 -28.63 38.01
C ARG A 33 -23.20 -27.70 38.24
N ARG A 34 -22.20 -28.13 39.03
CA ARG A 34 -20.97 -27.34 39.27
C ARG A 34 -20.06 -27.28 38.04
N TRP A 35 -20.27 -28.16 37.07
CA TRP A 35 -19.40 -28.31 35.91
C TRP A 35 -19.74 -27.30 34.81
N VAL A 36 -20.99 -26.81 34.81
CA VAL A 36 -21.51 -25.85 33.84
C VAL A 36 -20.62 -24.61 33.70
N PRO A 37 -20.30 -23.87 34.78
CA PRO A 37 -19.42 -22.72 34.68
C PRO A 37 -17.96 -23.08 34.31
N GLN A 38 -17.48 -24.27 34.68
CA GLN A 38 -16.08 -24.66 34.43
C GLN A 38 -15.83 -25.03 32.98
N TRP A 39 -16.76 -25.73 32.31
CA TRP A 39 -16.59 -26.00 30.88
C TRP A 39 -16.83 -24.76 30.02
N ILE A 40 -17.69 -23.83 30.44
CA ILE A 40 -17.86 -22.54 29.75
C ILE A 40 -16.54 -21.74 29.79
N ARG A 41 -15.86 -21.74 30.94
CA ARG A 41 -14.53 -21.11 31.08
C ARG A 41 -13.45 -21.84 30.27
N ALA A 42 -13.46 -23.17 30.26
CA ALA A 42 -12.56 -23.99 29.45
C ALA A 42 -12.74 -23.72 27.95
N LEU A 43 -13.98 -23.58 27.49
CA LEU A 43 -14.26 -23.20 26.11
C LEU A 43 -13.74 -21.82 25.79
N ALA A 44 -14.05 -20.81 26.59
CA ALA A 44 -13.60 -19.44 26.33
C ALA A 44 -12.06 -19.29 26.26
N THR A 45 -11.32 -20.27 26.77
CA THR A 45 -9.85 -20.32 26.78
C THR A 45 -9.28 -21.32 25.74
N SER A 46 -10.13 -22.06 25.01
CA SER A 46 -9.72 -23.09 24.07
C SER A 46 -9.18 -22.47 22.77
N PRO A 47 -8.02 -22.90 22.26
CA PRO A 47 -7.49 -22.46 20.96
C PRO A 47 -8.24 -23.06 19.76
N VAL A 48 -9.08 -24.08 19.99
CA VAL A 48 -9.78 -24.85 18.96
C VAL A 48 -11.28 -24.87 19.27
N LEU A 49 -12.09 -24.45 18.29
CA LEU A 49 -13.53 -24.60 18.29
C LEU A 49 -13.94 -25.54 17.17
N ASP A 50 -14.52 -26.68 17.52
CA ASP A 50 -14.96 -27.67 16.54
C ASP A 50 -16.44 -28.01 16.78
N PHE A 51 -17.26 -27.65 15.79
CA PHE A 51 -18.69 -27.92 15.70
C PHE A 51 -19.03 -28.84 14.51
N THR A 52 -18.09 -29.68 14.05
CA THR A 52 -18.28 -30.59 12.90
C THR A 52 -19.00 -31.90 13.23
N ASP A 53 -19.17 -32.23 14.52
CA ASP A 53 -19.82 -33.47 14.94
C ASP A 53 -21.28 -33.50 14.48
N TRP A 54 -21.60 -34.42 13.56
CA TRP A 54 -22.92 -34.58 12.93
C TRP A 54 -24.07 -34.72 13.94
N ASP A 55 -23.81 -35.21 15.15
CA ASP A 55 -24.83 -35.31 16.20
C ASP A 55 -25.19 -33.96 16.86
N PHE A 56 -24.39 -32.90 16.66
CA PHE A 56 -24.65 -31.56 17.20
C PHE A 56 -25.90 -30.93 16.57
N ALA A 57 -26.08 -31.15 15.26
CA ALA A 57 -27.21 -30.66 14.49
C ALA A 57 -28.34 -31.71 14.34
N ARG A 58 -28.06 -32.99 14.62
CA ARG A 58 -29.00 -34.10 14.39
C ARG A 58 -30.31 -33.90 15.19
N GLY A 59 -31.42 -33.72 14.47
CA GLY A 59 -32.77 -33.63 15.03
C GLY A 59 -33.14 -32.30 15.69
N GLN A 60 -32.35 -31.24 15.50
CA GLN A 60 -32.65 -29.89 16.03
C GLN A 60 -32.94 -28.89 14.90
N PRO A 61 -33.80 -27.88 15.14
CA PRO A 61 -33.96 -26.78 14.19
C PRO A 61 -32.63 -25.99 14.08
N PRO A 62 -32.22 -25.55 12.87
CA PRO A 62 -30.90 -24.95 12.62
C PRO A 62 -30.62 -23.68 13.45
N ALA A 63 -31.67 -23.00 13.91
CA ALA A 63 -31.56 -21.85 14.81
C ALA A 63 -30.92 -22.15 16.17
N ARG A 64 -31.04 -23.39 16.69
CA ARG A 64 -30.48 -23.77 17.99
C ARG A 64 -28.96 -24.02 17.94
N PRO A 65 -28.44 -24.81 16.99
CA PRO A 65 -27.00 -24.89 16.73
C PRO A 65 -26.40 -23.50 16.45
N ALA A 66 -27.04 -22.69 15.60
CA ALA A 66 -26.57 -21.34 15.27
C ALA A 66 -26.46 -20.42 16.50
N ALA A 67 -27.49 -20.37 17.35
CA ALA A 67 -27.46 -19.59 18.59
C ALA A 67 -26.37 -20.07 19.58
N THR A 68 -26.02 -21.35 19.52
CA THR A 68 -24.96 -21.94 20.37
C THR A 68 -23.58 -21.53 19.86
N VAL A 69 -23.34 -21.57 18.55
CA VAL A 69 -22.10 -21.08 17.92
C VAL A 69 -21.90 -19.59 18.21
N ASP A 70 -22.94 -18.79 18.01
CA ASP A 70 -22.95 -17.35 18.28
C ASP A 70 -22.66 -17.02 19.77
N ARG A 71 -23.24 -17.80 20.69
CA ARG A 71 -22.94 -17.67 22.11
C ARG A 71 -21.49 -18.06 22.45
N CYS A 72 -20.95 -19.12 21.87
CA CYS A 72 -19.56 -19.54 22.11
C CYS A 72 -18.55 -18.53 21.57
N LEU A 73 -18.77 -17.99 20.37
CA LEU A 73 -17.92 -16.94 19.79
C LEU A 73 -17.96 -15.64 20.62
N ARG A 74 -19.14 -15.25 21.13
CA ARG A 74 -19.25 -14.11 22.05
C ARG A 74 -18.49 -14.33 23.36
N LEU A 75 -18.60 -15.52 23.95
CA LEU A 75 -17.88 -15.85 25.18
C LEU A 75 -16.36 -15.86 24.98
N HIS A 76 -15.87 -16.30 23.82
CA HIS A 76 -14.47 -16.15 23.44
C HIS A 76 -14.04 -14.69 23.32
N ALA A 77 -14.88 -13.85 22.69
CA ALA A 77 -14.61 -12.42 22.54
C ALA A 77 -14.44 -11.71 23.90
N GLU A 78 -15.08 -12.20 24.95
CA GLU A 78 -14.97 -11.66 26.32
C GLU A 78 -13.67 -12.07 27.04
N HIS A 79 -13.04 -13.19 26.66
CA HIS A 79 -11.91 -13.78 27.39
C HIS A 79 -10.53 -13.62 26.69
N GLY A 80 -10.51 -13.14 25.44
CA GLY A 80 -9.32 -12.52 24.82
C GLY A 80 -8.18 -13.46 24.37
N THR A 81 -8.36 -14.78 24.37
CA THR A 81 -7.34 -15.72 23.85
C THR A 81 -7.45 -15.87 22.33
N PRO A 82 -6.33 -15.89 21.58
CA PRO A 82 -6.36 -16.03 20.12
C PRO A 82 -6.90 -17.40 19.71
N LEU A 83 -7.86 -17.41 18.79
CA LEU A 83 -8.43 -18.61 18.18
C LEU A 83 -7.49 -19.10 17.08
N HIS A 84 -7.14 -20.38 17.06
CA HIS A 84 -6.23 -20.95 16.05
C HIS A 84 -6.99 -21.72 14.96
N VAL A 85 -8.05 -22.44 15.32
CA VAL A 85 -8.85 -23.28 14.42
C VAL A 85 -10.33 -23.16 14.76
N SER A 86 -11.18 -22.97 13.75
CA SER A 86 -12.64 -22.91 13.90
C SER A 86 -13.33 -23.73 12.81
N HIS A 87 -13.91 -24.87 13.17
CA HIS A 87 -14.68 -25.70 12.26
C HIS A 87 -16.17 -25.68 12.63
N VAL A 88 -17.06 -25.48 11.66
CA VAL A 88 -18.50 -25.43 11.87
C VAL A 88 -19.22 -26.23 10.79
N ALA A 89 -19.96 -27.29 11.16
CA ALA A 89 -20.85 -27.98 10.23
C ALA A 89 -22.32 -27.73 10.63
N LEU A 90 -23.13 -27.21 9.71
CA LEU A 90 -24.56 -27.02 9.91
C LEU A 90 -25.35 -27.62 8.76
N VAL A 91 -26.39 -28.39 9.10
CA VAL A 91 -27.33 -28.92 8.12
C VAL A 91 -28.35 -27.84 7.79
N SER A 92 -28.41 -27.44 6.52
CA SER A 92 -29.40 -26.47 6.02
C SER A 92 -30.64 -27.21 5.53
N VAL A 93 -31.83 -26.82 6.02
CA VAL A 93 -33.12 -27.25 5.46
C VAL A 93 -33.56 -26.19 4.44
N SER A 94 -33.95 -26.65 3.25
CA SER A 94 -34.21 -25.94 1.98
C SER A 94 -34.64 -24.45 1.99
N PRO A 95 -34.30 -23.69 0.91
CA PRO A 95 -34.42 -22.23 0.84
C PRO A 95 -35.84 -21.75 0.46
N SER A 96 -36.82 -21.89 1.33
CA SER A 96 -38.21 -21.48 1.03
C SER A 96 -38.95 -20.75 2.15
N GLY A 97 -38.25 -19.99 2.99
CA GLY A 97 -38.85 -19.19 4.07
C GLY A 97 -38.26 -17.78 4.27
N PRO A 98 -39.06 -16.79 4.74
CA PRO A 98 -38.69 -15.37 4.82
C PRO A 98 -37.61 -15.01 5.86
N GLY A 99 -37.01 -15.99 6.54
CA GLY A 99 -35.91 -15.82 7.51
C GLY A 99 -34.50 -16.01 6.91
N ASP A 100 -34.41 -16.30 5.61
CA ASP A 100 -33.20 -16.75 4.90
C ASP A 100 -32.01 -15.77 4.96
N GLY A 101 -32.31 -14.47 5.01
CA GLY A 101 -31.28 -13.43 5.09
C GLY A 101 -30.58 -13.33 6.44
N ALA A 102 -31.09 -13.98 7.49
CA ALA A 102 -30.47 -13.96 8.82
C ALA A 102 -29.39 -15.05 8.93
N PHE A 103 -29.69 -16.27 8.48
CA PHE A 103 -28.75 -17.41 8.58
C PHE A 103 -27.47 -17.18 7.77
N GLY A 104 -27.58 -16.66 6.54
CA GLY A 104 -26.41 -16.27 5.75
C GLY A 104 -25.59 -15.15 6.40
N ARG A 105 -26.24 -14.19 7.08
CA ARG A 105 -25.55 -13.13 7.83
C ARG A 105 -24.82 -13.68 9.05
N ASP A 106 -25.40 -14.65 9.74
CA ASP A 106 -24.81 -15.27 10.92
C ASP A 106 -23.53 -16.04 10.55
N VAL A 107 -23.55 -16.80 9.44
CA VAL A 107 -22.36 -17.52 8.94
C VAL A 107 -21.24 -16.55 8.56
N VAL A 108 -21.56 -15.45 7.85
CA VAL A 108 -20.57 -14.40 7.51
C VAL A 108 -20.00 -13.76 8.78
N TRP A 109 -20.84 -13.52 9.79
CA TRP A 109 -20.41 -12.97 11.08
C TRP A 109 -19.47 -13.91 11.83
N TRP A 110 -19.73 -15.22 11.80
CA TRP A 110 -18.86 -16.22 12.42
C TRP A 110 -17.49 -16.30 11.76
N ILE A 111 -17.44 -16.30 10.43
CA ILE A 111 -16.18 -16.30 9.68
C ILE A 111 -15.40 -15.01 9.96
N ALA A 112 -16.07 -13.84 9.96
CA ALA A 112 -15.45 -12.57 10.27
C ALA A 112 -14.88 -12.51 11.69
N ALA A 113 -15.63 -13.02 12.67
CA ALA A 113 -15.15 -13.14 14.04
C ALA A 113 -13.94 -14.07 14.12
N ALA A 114 -14.02 -15.30 13.61
CA ALA A 114 -12.93 -16.27 13.67
C ALA A 114 -11.62 -15.72 13.03
N VAL A 115 -11.73 -15.06 11.87
CA VAL A 115 -10.59 -14.44 11.19
C VAL A 115 -10.01 -13.24 11.97
N ALA A 116 -10.86 -12.37 12.53
CA ALA A 116 -10.42 -11.24 13.34
C ALA A 116 -9.64 -11.67 14.59
N TRP A 117 -9.97 -12.83 15.15
CA TRP A 117 -9.35 -13.38 16.35
C TRP A 117 -8.16 -14.30 16.09
N GLY A 118 -7.71 -14.41 14.83
CA GLY A 118 -6.44 -15.05 14.48
C GLY A 118 -6.54 -16.49 13.97
N ALA A 119 -7.75 -16.99 13.66
CA ALA A 119 -7.92 -18.34 13.14
C ALA A 119 -7.10 -18.52 11.85
N ARG A 120 -6.28 -19.57 11.82
CA ARG A 120 -5.48 -19.95 10.65
C ARG A 120 -6.25 -20.85 9.69
N GLU A 121 -7.26 -21.53 10.22
CA GLU A 121 -8.11 -22.47 9.51
C GLU A 121 -9.56 -22.26 9.94
N VAL A 122 -10.43 -21.97 8.96
CA VAL A 122 -11.87 -21.80 9.15
C VAL A 122 -12.59 -22.66 8.12
N GLU A 123 -13.24 -23.72 8.57
CA GLU A 123 -14.01 -24.62 7.73
C GLU A 123 -15.50 -24.49 8.08
N VAL A 124 -16.33 -24.24 7.07
CA VAL A 124 -17.78 -24.17 7.24
C VAL A 124 -18.44 -25.10 6.23
N ASP A 125 -19.03 -26.19 6.73
CA ASP A 125 -19.74 -27.17 5.89
C ASP A 125 -21.26 -26.96 6.00
N LEU A 126 -21.91 -26.79 4.85
CA LEU A 126 -23.35 -26.53 4.70
C LEU A 126 -23.98 -27.63 3.86
N THR A 127 -24.26 -28.78 4.45
CA THR A 127 -24.90 -29.90 3.75
C THR A 127 -26.42 -29.73 3.71
N THR A 128 -27.01 -29.87 2.53
CA THR A 128 -28.47 -29.94 2.35
C THR A 128 -28.91 -31.39 2.51
N SER A 129 -29.83 -31.68 3.42
CA SER A 129 -30.37 -33.03 3.59
C SER A 129 -31.22 -33.43 2.36
N GLN A 130 -30.67 -34.21 1.44
CA GLN A 130 -31.45 -34.99 0.48
C GLN A 130 -31.38 -36.44 0.94
N GLU A 131 -32.49 -36.96 1.49
CA GLU A 131 -32.63 -38.36 1.87
C GLU A 131 -32.49 -39.27 0.64
N GLU A 132 -31.82 -40.40 0.86
CA GLU A 132 -31.70 -41.54 -0.03
C GLU A 132 -33.10 -42.11 -0.34
N ASP A 133 -33.59 -41.96 -1.57
CA ASP A 133 -34.45 -42.93 -2.29
C ASP A 133 -35.03 -42.30 -3.57
N ALA A 134 -34.27 -42.34 -4.69
CA ALA A 134 -34.76 -42.49 -6.07
C ALA A 134 -33.65 -42.25 -7.12
N VAL A 135 -33.41 -43.27 -7.97
CA VAL A 135 -32.90 -43.31 -9.36
C VAL A 135 -31.87 -42.25 -9.83
N PRO A 136 -30.73 -42.66 -10.44
CA PRO A 136 -29.69 -41.72 -10.88
C PRO A 136 -30.12 -41.01 -12.18
N HIS A 137 -30.53 -39.75 -12.07
CA HIS A 137 -30.47 -38.81 -13.17
C HIS A 137 -29.54 -37.66 -12.81
N ALA A 138 -28.55 -37.47 -13.67
CA ALA A 138 -27.53 -36.45 -13.56
C ALA A 138 -28.17 -35.05 -13.57
N ASP A 139 -28.11 -34.36 -12.45
CA ASP A 139 -28.01 -32.91 -12.41
C ASP A 139 -27.04 -32.51 -11.30
N HIS A 140 -26.06 -31.70 -11.68
CA HIS A 140 -24.91 -31.35 -10.88
C HIS A 140 -25.30 -30.55 -9.61
N GLY A 141 -24.57 -30.84 -8.53
CA GLY A 141 -24.82 -30.36 -7.17
C GLY A 141 -25.14 -28.86 -7.04
N SER A 142 -26.27 -28.58 -6.39
CA SER A 142 -26.61 -27.28 -5.86
C SER A 142 -25.77 -26.98 -4.61
N ALA A 143 -24.51 -26.60 -4.80
CA ALA A 143 -23.74 -25.96 -3.74
C ALA A 143 -24.36 -24.57 -3.49
N ALA A 144 -24.79 -24.30 -2.24
CA ALA A 144 -25.22 -22.97 -1.84
C ALA A 144 -23.98 -22.03 -1.87
N PHE A 145 -23.81 -21.30 -2.97
CA PHE A 145 -22.75 -20.30 -3.08
C PHE A 145 -23.13 -19.08 -2.22
N LEU A 146 -22.55 -19.01 -1.02
CA LEU A 146 -22.47 -17.77 -0.25
C LEU A 146 -21.30 -16.95 -0.79
N GLU A 147 -21.59 -15.87 -1.52
CA GLU A 147 -20.56 -14.89 -1.89
C GLU A 147 -20.08 -14.17 -0.62
N LEU A 148 -18.92 -14.61 -0.12
CA LEU A 148 -18.23 -13.91 0.96
C LEU A 148 -17.75 -12.55 0.43
N PRO A 149 -17.99 -11.44 1.14
CA PRO A 149 -17.47 -10.14 0.75
C PRO A 149 -15.96 -10.23 0.51
N ALA A 150 -15.48 -9.84 -0.67
CA ALA A 150 -14.07 -9.98 -1.05
C ALA A 150 -13.11 -9.25 -0.09
N ASP A 151 -13.62 -8.34 0.73
CA ASP A 151 -12.90 -7.55 1.73
C ASP A 151 -12.45 -8.39 2.93
N LEU A 152 -13.15 -9.50 3.24
CA LEU A 152 -12.90 -10.37 4.40
C LEU A 152 -11.56 -11.12 4.32
N PHE A 153 -11.14 -11.50 3.11
CA PHE A 153 -9.86 -12.17 2.85
C PHE A 153 -8.79 -11.23 2.27
N ARG A 154 -9.18 -10.04 1.80
CA ARG A 154 -8.23 -9.03 1.31
C ARG A 154 -7.42 -8.37 2.42
N ALA A 155 -7.95 -8.34 3.65
CA ALA A 155 -7.35 -7.56 4.73
C ALA A 155 -5.96 -8.05 5.18
N ARG A 156 -5.68 -9.37 5.18
CA ARG A 156 -4.44 -9.90 5.80
C ARG A 156 -3.34 -10.31 4.81
N ASN A 157 -3.68 -10.94 3.68
CA ASN A 157 -2.68 -11.41 2.71
C ASN A 157 -2.09 -10.26 1.86
N TYR A 158 -2.85 -9.20 1.56
CA TYR A 158 -2.32 -8.02 0.89
C TYR A 158 -1.51 -7.12 1.84
N GLN A 159 -1.84 -7.07 3.13
CA GLN A 159 -1.05 -6.31 4.11
C GLN A 159 0.33 -6.91 4.31
N MET A 160 0.48 -8.23 4.46
CA MET A 160 1.78 -8.86 4.70
C MET A 160 2.71 -8.85 3.46
N GLN A 161 2.18 -9.10 2.25
CA GLN A 161 2.98 -9.01 1.02
C GLN A 161 3.28 -7.54 0.63
N GLY A 162 2.34 -6.63 0.88
CA GLY A 162 2.53 -5.19 0.71
C GLY A 162 3.59 -4.63 1.67
N LEU A 163 3.54 -4.99 2.95
CA LEU A 163 4.52 -4.55 3.96
C LEU A 163 5.92 -5.05 3.62
N TYR A 164 6.09 -6.31 3.24
CA TYR A 164 7.41 -6.83 2.86
C TYR A 164 7.99 -6.09 1.66
N SER A 165 7.19 -5.86 0.61
CA SER A 165 7.65 -5.14 -0.58
C SER A 165 7.97 -3.67 -0.31
N LEU A 166 7.15 -2.99 0.51
CA LEU A 166 7.40 -1.61 0.94
C LEU A 166 8.64 -1.51 1.83
N LYS A 167 8.82 -2.46 2.75
CA LYS A 167 9.98 -2.56 3.64
C LYS A 167 11.26 -2.70 2.84
N LYS A 168 11.29 -3.64 1.90
CA LYS A 168 12.44 -3.83 1.02
C LYS A 168 12.78 -2.55 0.26
N ARG A 169 11.79 -1.79 -0.20
CA ARG A 169 12.02 -0.50 -0.87
C ARG A 169 12.61 0.56 0.07
N ILE A 170 12.18 0.60 1.33
CA ILE A 170 12.77 1.48 2.34
C ILE A 170 14.23 1.08 2.58
N GLU A 171 14.50 -0.21 2.78
CA GLU A 171 15.86 -0.72 2.98
C GLU A 171 16.78 -0.40 1.79
N ASP A 172 16.32 -0.66 0.56
CA ASP A 172 17.06 -0.35 -0.67
C ASP A 172 17.33 1.16 -0.78
N ALA A 173 16.36 2.01 -0.44
CA ALA A 173 16.52 3.46 -0.42
C ALA A 173 17.53 3.91 0.64
N VAL A 174 17.46 3.37 1.86
CA VAL A 174 18.40 3.66 2.95
C VAL A 174 19.81 3.27 2.55
N VAL A 175 20.03 2.06 2.02
CA VAL A 175 21.36 1.62 1.56
C VAL A 175 21.89 2.55 0.47
N ARG A 176 21.05 2.98 -0.48
CA ARG A 176 21.45 3.95 -1.51
C ARG A 176 21.83 5.29 -0.91
N VAL A 177 21.07 5.81 0.05
CA VAL A 177 21.39 7.07 0.74
C VAL A 177 22.71 6.94 1.52
N GLU A 178 22.88 5.88 2.31
CA GLU A 178 24.11 5.64 3.08
C GLU A 178 25.35 5.58 2.17
N MET A 179 25.25 4.90 1.02
CA MET A 179 26.37 4.77 0.08
C MET A 179 26.64 6.06 -0.71
N THR A 180 25.61 6.69 -1.25
CA THR A 180 25.76 7.80 -2.21
C THR A 180 25.74 9.17 -1.55
N ALA A 181 24.85 9.39 -0.57
CA ALA A 181 24.73 10.67 0.12
C ALA A 181 25.96 10.94 1.00
N SER A 182 26.50 9.92 1.68
CA SER A 182 27.71 10.10 2.52
C SER A 182 28.92 10.53 1.70
N SER A 183 29.19 9.86 0.58
CA SER A 183 30.28 10.24 -0.33
C SER A 183 30.04 11.62 -0.97
N ALA A 184 28.79 11.92 -1.34
CA ALA A 184 28.41 13.23 -1.86
C ALA A 184 28.58 14.35 -0.80
N LEU A 185 28.25 14.06 0.45
CA LEU A 185 28.36 14.99 1.57
C LEU A 185 29.82 15.36 1.83
N GLU A 186 30.72 14.37 1.89
CA GLU A 186 32.16 14.60 2.05
C GLU A 186 32.71 15.51 0.93
N LEU A 187 32.31 15.26 -0.32
CA LEU A 187 32.71 16.05 -1.47
C LEU A 187 32.24 17.51 -1.37
N GLU A 188 30.96 17.72 -1.04
CA GLU A 188 30.39 19.07 -0.95
C GLU A 188 30.88 19.83 0.30
N GLU A 189 31.15 19.16 1.41
CA GLU A 189 31.78 19.77 2.58
C GLU A 189 33.21 20.23 2.27
N ALA A 190 34.01 19.40 1.58
CA ALA A 190 35.34 19.80 1.13
C ALA A 190 35.28 21.01 0.17
N ARG A 191 34.27 21.04 -0.72
CA ARG A 191 34.03 22.17 -1.61
C ARG A 191 33.66 23.45 -0.85
N ARG A 192 32.76 23.34 0.13
CA ARG A 192 32.35 24.46 1.01
C ARG A 192 33.56 25.04 1.74
N ILE A 193 34.37 24.18 2.37
CA ILE A 193 35.58 24.59 3.10
C ILE A 193 36.55 25.35 2.17
N LYS A 194 36.77 24.83 0.96
CA LYS A 194 37.63 25.48 -0.03
C LYS A 194 37.11 26.87 -0.42
N GLN A 195 35.79 27.04 -0.55
CA GLN A 195 35.18 28.34 -0.85
C GLN A 195 35.31 29.32 0.34
N GLU A 196 35.11 28.84 1.58
CA GLU A 196 35.33 29.64 2.78
C GLU A 196 36.78 30.12 2.91
N GLU A 197 37.75 29.26 2.61
CA GLU A 197 39.17 29.65 2.59
C GLU A 197 39.46 30.74 1.55
N VAL A 198 38.86 30.65 0.37
CA VAL A 198 38.99 31.68 -0.67
C VAL A 198 38.41 33.00 -0.19
N LEU A 199 37.25 32.99 0.47
CA LEU A 199 36.65 34.20 1.04
C LEU A 199 37.51 34.81 2.15
N ARG A 200 38.08 33.99 3.04
CA ARG A 200 38.99 34.47 4.10
C ARG A 200 40.23 35.17 3.56
N LYS A 201 40.73 34.75 2.40
CA LYS A 201 41.95 35.30 1.77
C LYS A 201 41.68 36.51 0.88
N ARG A 202 40.41 36.81 0.54
CA ARG A 202 40.07 37.78 -0.50
C ARG A 202 39.39 39.01 0.08
N ASN A 203 39.81 40.18 -0.36
CA ASN A 203 39.10 41.42 -0.05
C ASN A 203 37.86 41.53 -0.93
N LEU A 204 36.68 41.38 -0.32
CA LEU A 204 35.39 41.39 -1.03
C LEU A 204 35.07 42.73 -1.71
N TRP A 205 35.76 43.80 -1.30
CA TRP A 205 35.55 45.16 -1.77
C TRP A 205 36.25 45.48 -3.10
N ASP A 206 37.20 44.66 -3.55
CA ASP A 206 37.99 44.94 -4.76
C ASP A 206 37.20 44.70 -6.06
N ASN A 207 36.23 43.77 -6.05
CA ASN A 207 35.38 43.50 -7.21
C ASN A 207 34.00 42.98 -6.77
N PRO A 208 32.97 43.84 -6.75
CA PRO A 208 31.64 43.48 -6.23
C PRO A 208 30.98 42.36 -7.03
N ALA A 209 31.17 42.31 -8.36
CA ALA A 209 30.59 41.27 -9.21
C ALA A 209 31.16 39.88 -8.89
N LYS A 210 32.50 39.78 -8.78
CA LYS A 210 33.15 38.51 -8.41
C LYS A 210 32.83 38.11 -6.96
N SER A 211 32.69 39.07 -6.06
CA SER A 211 32.31 38.80 -4.67
C SER A 211 30.91 38.22 -4.57
N HIS A 212 29.94 38.79 -5.31
CA HIS A 212 28.59 38.27 -5.37
C HIS A 212 28.56 36.83 -5.91
N GLU A 213 29.29 36.54 -6.98
CA GLU A 213 29.42 35.19 -7.54
C GLU A 213 29.97 34.19 -6.52
N THR A 214 31.05 34.55 -5.81
CA THR A 214 31.64 33.67 -4.78
C THR A 214 30.73 33.44 -3.59
N LEU A 215 29.97 34.46 -3.16
CA LEU A 215 29.02 34.35 -2.06
C LEU A 215 27.80 33.49 -2.46
N SER A 216 27.28 33.67 -3.68
CA SER A 216 26.22 32.82 -4.22
C SER A 216 26.66 31.37 -4.29
N ALA A 217 27.86 31.12 -4.82
CA ALA A 217 28.39 29.76 -4.94
C ALA A 217 28.65 29.09 -3.57
N LEU A 218 28.96 29.87 -2.52
CA LEU A 218 29.06 29.35 -1.15
C LEU A 218 27.67 29.05 -0.57
N ALA A 219 26.71 29.96 -0.76
CA ALA A 219 25.33 29.76 -0.31
C ALA A 219 24.73 28.48 -0.93
N ASP A 220 24.98 28.25 -2.22
CA ASP A 220 24.54 27.03 -2.90
C ASP A 220 25.19 25.78 -2.31
N ALA A 221 26.50 25.82 -2.03
CA ALA A 221 27.20 24.70 -1.40
C ALA A 221 26.68 24.40 0.01
N ILE A 222 26.41 25.43 0.82
CA ILE A 222 25.80 25.27 2.15
C ILE A 222 24.43 24.61 2.03
N ARG A 223 23.56 25.11 1.13
CA ARG A 223 22.22 24.55 0.90
C ARG A 223 22.29 23.06 0.54
N VAL A 224 23.18 22.67 -0.35
CA VAL A 224 23.35 21.28 -0.77
C VAL A 224 23.84 20.41 0.39
N VAL A 225 24.82 20.87 1.16
CA VAL A 225 25.33 20.17 2.35
C VAL A 225 24.22 19.96 3.38
N ASP A 226 23.44 21.00 3.67
CA ASP A 226 22.36 20.92 4.65
C ASP A 226 21.25 19.94 4.21
N HIS A 227 20.91 19.94 2.91
CA HIS A 227 19.95 18.96 2.37
C HIS A 227 20.48 17.53 2.43
N LEU A 228 21.76 17.30 2.11
CA LEU A 228 22.36 15.96 2.19
C LEU A 228 22.37 15.45 3.64
N LYS A 229 22.63 16.32 4.63
CA LYS A 229 22.53 15.98 6.05
C LYS A 229 21.12 15.60 6.47
N ASP A 230 20.12 16.37 6.05
CA ASP A 230 18.71 16.08 6.31
C ASP A 230 18.29 14.72 5.70
N LEU A 231 18.80 14.39 4.52
CA LEU A 231 18.55 13.09 3.88
C LEU A 231 19.19 11.93 4.63
N CYS A 232 20.42 12.08 5.11
CA CYS A 232 21.06 11.07 5.96
C CYS A 232 20.25 10.84 7.23
N PHE A 233 19.81 11.92 7.89
CA PHE A 233 18.97 11.84 9.09
C PHE A 233 17.63 11.11 8.81
N LYS A 234 16.94 11.48 7.73
CA LYS A 234 15.69 10.83 7.30
C LYS A 234 15.86 9.35 6.95
N ALA A 235 17.00 8.97 6.38
CA ALA A 235 17.31 7.58 6.10
C ALA A 235 17.57 6.78 7.37
N GLU A 236 18.28 7.35 8.36
CA GLU A 236 18.46 6.73 9.68
C GLU A 236 17.10 6.56 10.39
N GLU A 237 16.24 7.57 10.36
CA GLU A 237 14.89 7.48 10.91
C GLU A 237 14.07 6.39 10.21
N ALA A 238 14.09 6.34 8.87
CA ALA A 238 13.38 5.31 8.10
C ALA A 238 13.90 3.89 8.39
N LYS A 239 15.20 3.75 8.62
CA LYS A 239 15.85 2.49 9.03
C LYS A 239 15.35 2.03 10.40
N LEU A 240 15.32 2.92 11.38
CA LEU A 240 14.81 2.63 12.73
C LEU A 240 13.33 2.25 12.68
N ILE A 241 12.51 2.97 11.92
CA ILE A 241 11.08 2.67 11.75
C ILE A 241 10.90 1.28 11.08
N SER A 242 11.72 0.95 10.08
CA SER A 242 11.69 -0.37 9.44
C SER A 242 12.01 -1.49 10.43
N GLN A 243 13.05 -1.33 11.26
CA GLN A 243 13.45 -2.32 12.26
C GLN A 243 12.40 -2.51 13.36
N LEU A 244 11.84 -1.42 13.88
CA LEU A 244 10.82 -1.46 14.91
C LEU A 244 9.48 -2.03 14.40
N SER A 245 9.22 -1.94 13.08
CA SER A 245 8.04 -2.58 12.48
C SER A 245 8.10 -4.11 12.52
N GLU A 246 9.28 -4.72 12.60
CA GLU A 246 9.45 -6.18 12.76
C GLU A 246 9.03 -6.68 14.15
N MET A 247 9.00 -5.78 15.14
CA MET A 247 8.72 -6.11 16.54
C MET A 247 7.24 -5.93 16.89
N ASP A 248 6.36 -5.79 15.89
CA ASP A 248 4.93 -5.46 16.01
C ASP A 248 4.65 -4.22 16.90
N ALA A 249 5.65 -3.33 17.03
CA ALA A 249 5.64 -2.22 17.97
C ALA A 249 5.20 -0.87 17.36
N ILE A 250 4.83 -0.83 16.07
CA ILE A 250 4.60 0.42 15.33
C ILE A 250 3.22 0.49 14.65
N ASN A 251 2.61 1.69 14.72
CA ASN A 251 1.45 2.10 13.94
C ASN A 251 1.76 2.15 12.43
N GLY A 252 0.94 1.51 11.59
CA GLY A 252 1.12 1.50 10.12
C GLY A 252 1.18 2.88 9.44
N GLU A 253 0.80 3.96 10.12
CA GLU A 253 0.97 5.34 9.65
C GLU A 253 2.44 5.80 9.65
N LEU A 254 3.20 5.49 10.70
CA LEU A 254 4.63 5.82 10.79
C LEU A 254 5.42 5.11 9.70
N PHE A 255 5.05 3.87 9.39
CA PHE A 255 5.65 3.11 8.30
C PHE A 255 5.36 3.74 6.92
N LYS A 256 4.14 4.24 6.69
CA LYS A 256 3.80 5.00 5.46
C LYS A 256 4.62 6.28 5.34
N GLN A 257 4.84 6.98 6.46
CA GLN A 257 5.68 8.17 6.50
C GLN A 257 7.14 7.84 6.15
N ALA A 258 7.71 6.78 6.75
CA ALA A 258 9.05 6.30 6.43
C ALA A 258 9.17 5.93 4.95
N TYR A 259 8.18 5.23 4.40
CA TYR A 259 8.13 4.91 2.97
C TYR A 259 8.13 6.16 2.09
N LYS A 260 7.26 7.14 2.38
CA LYS A 260 7.23 8.40 1.63
C LYS A 260 8.57 9.13 1.68
N SER A 261 9.15 9.26 2.88
CA SER A 261 10.47 9.86 3.09
C SER A 261 11.56 9.15 2.27
N SER A 262 11.51 7.81 2.20
CA SER A 262 12.47 7.01 1.44
C SER A 262 12.37 7.21 -0.09
N VAL A 263 11.17 7.44 -0.60
CA VAL A 263 10.92 7.75 -2.01
C VAL A 263 11.42 9.16 -2.32
N ASP A 264 11.03 10.15 -1.50
CA ASP A 264 11.44 11.54 -1.66
C ASP A 264 12.98 11.67 -1.60
N ALA A 265 13.64 10.91 -0.70
CA ALA A 265 15.09 10.84 -0.59
C ALA A 265 15.76 10.25 -1.84
N SER A 266 15.21 9.16 -2.38
CA SER A 266 15.71 8.54 -3.60
C SER A 266 15.60 9.51 -4.80
N GLU A 267 14.45 10.16 -4.97
CA GLU A 267 14.21 11.13 -6.04
C GLU A 267 15.13 12.36 -5.94
N TYR A 268 15.44 12.82 -4.74
CA TYR A 268 16.42 13.88 -4.56
C TYR A 268 17.82 13.43 -4.98
N LEU A 269 18.26 12.24 -4.57
CA LEU A 269 19.57 11.73 -4.93
C LEU A 269 19.73 11.55 -6.43
N ASP A 270 18.70 11.05 -7.11
CA ASP A 270 18.69 10.92 -8.57
C ASP A 270 18.87 12.29 -9.25
N ARG A 271 18.15 13.32 -8.78
CA ARG A 271 18.30 14.70 -9.27
C ARG A 271 19.69 15.26 -8.98
N TYR A 272 20.21 15.06 -7.77
CA TYR A 272 21.54 15.50 -7.38
C TYR A 272 22.62 14.88 -8.28
N GLN A 273 22.56 13.56 -8.49
CA GLN A 273 23.49 12.85 -9.36
C GLN A 273 23.41 13.37 -10.80
N MET A 274 22.19 13.56 -11.31
CA MET A 274 21.97 14.15 -12.63
C MET A 274 22.64 15.52 -12.74
N HIS A 275 22.42 16.43 -11.78
CA HIS A 275 23.04 17.76 -11.77
C HIS A 275 24.57 17.72 -11.73
N LYS A 276 25.18 16.66 -11.17
CA LYS A 276 26.65 16.49 -11.17
C LYS A 276 27.21 15.97 -12.49
N LEU A 277 26.40 15.27 -13.28
CA LEU A 277 26.77 14.82 -14.62
C LEU A 277 26.74 15.99 -15.63
N LEU A 278 25.85 16.95 -15.40
CA LEU A 278 25.70 18.17 -16.19
C LEU A 278 26.89 19.12 -15.97
N LYS A 279 27.79 19.19 -16.97
CA LYS A 279 29.02 20.01 -16.97
C LYS A 279 29.11 20.97 -18.15
N GLY A 280 28.08 21.02 -18.99
CA GLY A 280 27.97 21.94 -20.10
C GLY A 280 27.89 23.40 -19.65
N PRO A 281 28.31 24.34 -20.51
CA PRO A 281 28.39 25.76 -20.17
C PRO A 281 27.02 26.39 -19.86
N TYR A 282 25.96 25.85 -20.46
CA TYR A 282 24.58 26.35 -20.31
C TYR A 282 23.71 25.39 -19.50
N ASP A 283 24.27 24.31 -18.95
CA ASP A 283 23.45 23.26 -18.35
C ASP A 283 22.66 23.76 -17.15
N LYS A 284 23.17 24.76 -16.43
CA LYS A 284 22.54 25.38 -15.26
C LYS A 284 21.36 26.29 -15.61
N GLU A 285 21.28 26.74 -16.85
CA GLU A 285 20.29 27.71 -17.29
C GLU A 285 18.90 27.08 -17.49
N GLY A 286 17.90 27.94 -17.57
CA GLY A 286 16.57 27.58 -18.05
C GLY A 286 16.59 27.02 -19.48
N ALA A 287 15.47 26.45 -19.92
CA ALA A 287 15.35 25.86 -21.25
C ALA A 287 14.32 26.58 -22.11
N CYS A 288 14.65 26.84 -23.37
CA CYS A 288 13.69 27.22 -24.40
C CYS A 288 13.41 26.00 -25.29
N ILE A 289 12.17 25.54 -25.32
CA ILE A 289 11.73 24.44 -26.20
C ILE A 289 11.00 25.03 -27.38
N MET A 290 11.47 24.71 -28.59
CA MET A 290 10.78 25.02 -29.85
C MET A 290 10.35 23.73 -30.53
N VAL A 291 9.05 23.61 -30.79
CA VAL A 291 8.48 22.48 -31.53
C VAL A 291 7.97 22.99 -32.87
N THR A 292 8.45 22.39 -33.96
CA THR A 292 8.09 22.78 -35.32
C THR A 292 7.62 21.56 -36.11
N ALA A 293 6.50 21.72 -36.82
CA ALA A 293 6.02 20.72 -37.76
C ALA A 293 6.95 20.66 -38.99
N VAL A 294 7.48 19.47 -39.29
CA VAL A 294 8.45 19.28 -40.38
C VAL A 294 7.76 19.30 -41.75
N SER A 295 6.48 18.94 -41.82
CA SER A 295 5.70 18.87 -43.05
C SER A 295 4.40 19.68 -42.91
N ASP A 296 3.95 20.30 -44.00
CA ASP A 296 2.70 21.08 -44.10
C ASP A 296 1.43 20.19 -44.11
N GLY A 297 1.49 19.03 -43.47
CA GLY A 297 0.36 18.10 -43.32
C GLY A 297 -0.32 18.24 -41.97
N VAL A 298 -1.66 18.19 -41.96
CA VAL A 298 -2.49 18.26 -40.73
C VAL A 298 -2.01 17.31 -39.64
N ALA A 299 -1.59 16.09 -40.00
CA ALA A 299 -1.07 15.11 -39.03
C ALA A 299 0.24 15.57 -38.37
N SER A 300 1.14 16.22 -39.11
CA SER A 300 2.39 16.77 -38.56
C SER A 300 2.13 17.95 -37.65
N GLU A 301 1.14 18.79 -37.98
CA GLU A 301 0.74 19.95 -37.18
C GLU A 301 0.07 19.53 -35.86
N LEU A 302 -0.81 18.51 -35.92
CA LEU A 302 -1.43 17.92 -34.73
C LEU A 302 -0.40 17.20 -33.84
N TRP A 303 0.57 16.51 -34.44
CA TRP A 303 1.67 15.89 -33.70
C TRP A 303 2.54 16.92 -32.99
N ALA A 304 2.92 18.01 -33.68
CA ALA A 304 3.66 19.12 -33.08
C ALA A 304 2.89 19.72 -31.89
N ALA A 305 1.58 19.91 -32.01
CA ALA A 305 0.74 20.37 -30.90
C ALA A 305 0.74 19.40 -29.70
N LYS A 306 0.65 18.08 -29.96
CA LYS A 306 0.71 17.05 -28.90
C LYS A 306 2.05 17.05 -28.17
N VAL A 307 3.17 17.10 -28.90
CA VAL A 307 4.52 17.16 -28.30
C VAL A 307 4.68 18.43 -27.47
N PHE A 308 4.22 19.58 -27.96
CA PHE A 308 4.25 20.82 -27.20
C PHE A 308 3.45 20.71 -25.89
N CYS A 309 2.25 20.13 -25.93
CA CYS A 309 1.45 19.90 -24.73
C CYS A 309 2.06 18.89 -23.75
N MET A 310 2.75 17.86 -24.27
CA MET A 310 3.49 16.90 -23.45
C MET A 310 4.55 17.61 -22.60
N TYR A 311 5.41 18.43 -23.23
CA TYR A 311 6.45 19.15 -22.51
C TYR A 311 5.89 20.21 -21.56
N THR A 312 4.82 20.91 -21.96
CA THR A 312 4.12 21.86 -21.06
C THR A 312 3.60 21.15 -19.81
N SER A 313 2.96 19.99 -19.98
CA SER A 313 2.39 19.22 -18.87
C SER A 313 3.48 18.61 -17.99
N TRP A 314 4.56 18.11 -18.60
CA TRP A 314 5.72 17.60 -17.88
C TRP A 314 6.37 18.70 -17.04
N ALA A 315 6.64 19.87 -17.60
CA ALA A 315 7.26 20.98 -16.88
C ALA A 315 6.40 21.46 -15.68
N ARG A 316 5.07 21.52 -15.86
CA ARG A 316 4.14 21.81 -14.74
C ARG A 316 4.16 20.74 -13.65
N LYS A 317 4.25 19.45 -14.00
CA LYS A 317 4.38 18.36 -13.02
C LYS A 317 5.69 18.44 -12.25
N GLN A 318 6.76 18.94 -12.86
CA GLN A 318 8.03 19.22 -12.19
C GLN A 318 7.99 20.50 -11.32
N GLY A 319 6.85 21.21 -11.26
CA GLY A 319 6.71 22.46 -10.53
C GLY A 319 7.44 23.65 -11.17
N CYS A 320 7.86 23.52 -12.44
CA CYS A 320 8.57 24.59 -13.15
C CYS A 320 7.61 25.66 -13.66
N LYS A 321 8.08 26.91 -13.71
CA LYS A 321 7.35 28.00 -14.35
C LYS A 321 7.53 27.93 -15.86
N VAL A 322 6.41 27.88 -16.59
CA VAL A 322 6.38 27.77 -18.05
C VAL A 322 5.76 29.03 -18.64
N GLY A 323 6.49 29.71 -19.53
CA GLY A 323 6.02 30.85 -20.30
C GLY A 323 5.85 30.50 -21.78
N LEU A 324 4.71 30.84 -22.39
CA LEU A 324 4.54 30.74 -23.84
C LEU A 324 5.23 31.93 -24.49
N ILE A 325 6.23 31.69 -25.35
CA ILE A 325 6.96 32.75 -26.05
C ILE A 325 6.23 33.08 -27.36
N GLU A 326 6.00 32.07 -28.17
CA GLU A 326 5.50 32.24 -29.53
C GLU A 326 4.63 31.07 -29.93
N LYS A 327 3.56 31.35 -30.69
CA LYS A 327 2.73 30.35 -31.33
C LYS A 327 2.40 30.80 -32.75
N VAL A 328 2.91 30.07 -33.72
CA VAL A 328 2.69 30.31 -35.15
C VAL A 328 1.64 29.32 -35.68
N PRO A 329 0.44 29.79 -36.06
CA PRO A 329 -0.56 28.93 -36.68
C PRO A 329 -0.18 28.57 -38.12
N SER A 330 -0.61 27.39 -38.56
CA SER A 330 -0.52 26.93 -39.94
C SER A 330 -1.65 27.50 -40.79
N LYS A 331 -1.57 27.31 -42.12
CA LYS A 331 -2.66 27.67 -43.06
C LYS A 331 -3.97 26.92 -42.76
N ASN A 332 -3.87 25.75 -42.12
CA ASN A 332 -5.03 24.93 -41.74
C ASN A 332 -5.57 25.31 -40.35
N GLY A 333 -4.97 26.29 -39.66
CA GLY A 333 -5.35 26.74 -38.32
C GLY A 333 -4.75 25.91 -37.17
N HIS A 334 -3.93 24.91 -37.45
CA HIS A 334 -3.23 24.11 -36.44
C HIS A 334 -1.85 24.70 -36.09
N VAL A 335 -1.06 24.03 -35.25
CA VAL A 335 0.24 24.56 -34.81
C VAL A 335 1.32 24.25 -35.84
N ARG A 336 1.90 25.28 -36.47
CA ARG A 336 3.08 25.12 -37.33
C ARG A 336 4.36 25.13 -36.52
N SER A 337 4.48 26.09 -35.61
CA SER A 337 5.59 26.18 -34.67
C SER A 337 5.09 26.78 -33.35
N ALA A 338 5.63 26.31 -32.23
CA ALA A 338 5.37 26.89 -30.92
C ALA A 338 6.62 26.82 -30.05
N ALA A 339 6.88 27.89 -29.30
CA ALA A 339 8.03 28.03 -28.42
C ALA A 339 7.57 28.33 -26.99
N MET A 340 8.19 27.66 -26.01
CA MET A 340 8.00 27.91 -24.58
C MET A 340 9.34 28.10 -23.88
N GLU A 341 9.34 28.93 -22.85
CA GLU A 341 10.42 29.10 -21.90
C GLU A 341 10.09 28.35 -20.61
N ILE A 342 11.07 27.62 -20.07
CA ILE A 342 10.97 26.96 -18.78
C ILE A 342 12.04 27.57 -17.87
N GLU A 343 11.58 28.37 -16.92
CA GLU A 343 12.41 29.02 -15.89
C GLU A 343 12.63 28.03 -14.74
N SER A 344 13.70 27.25 -14.81
CA SER A 344 14.20 26.45 -13.67
C SER A 344 15.68 26.15 -13.86
N GLU A 345 16.40 25.98 -12.75
CA GLU A 345 17.80 25.56 -12.76
C GLU A 345 17.94 24.18 -13.40
N TYR A 346 19.06 23.97 -14.10
CA TYR A 346 19.43 22.71 -14.72
C TYR A 346 18.54 22.21 -15.89
N MET A 347 17.54 22.99 -16.31
CA MET A 347 16.55 22.56 -17.30
C MET A 347 17.15 22.36 -18.68
N PHE A 348 18.08 23.22 -19.10
CA PHE A 348 18.75 23.07 -20.39
C PHE A 348 19.51 21.74 -20.45
N GLY A 349 20.27 21.42 -19.40
CA GLY A 349 21.02 20.18 -19.32
C GLY A 349 20.13 18.94 -19.39
N ILE A 350 19.02 18.95 -18.63
CA ILE A 350 18.05 17.85 -18.61
C ILE A 350 17.41 17.63 -20.00
N LEU A 351 17.00 18.70 -20.68
CA LEU A 351 16.30 18.63 -21.95
C LEU A 351 17.23 18.55 -23.17
N SER A 352 18.54 18.72 -22.98
CA SER A 352 19.51 18.67 -24.08
C SER A 352 19.47 17.34 -24.85
N GLY A 353 19.17 16.24 -24.16
CA GLY A 353 19.00 14.91 -24.76
C GLY A 353 17.74 14.75 -25.61
N GLU A 354 16.73 15.61 -25.44
CA GLU A 354 15.46 15.56 -26.17
C GLU A 354 15.53 16.27 -27.53
N LYS A 355 16.67 16.88 -27.84
CA LYS A 355 16.90 17.56 -29.11
C LYS A 355 16.96 16.55 -30.25
N GLY A 356 15.93 16.55 -31.10
CA GLY A 356 15.93 15.70 -32.28
C GLY A 356 14.59 15.70 -33.01
N MET A 357 14.49 14.81 -34.00
CA MET A 357 13.24 14.56 -34.70
C MET A 357 12.43 13.50 -33.95
N HIS A 358 11.26 13.90 -33.49
CA HIS A 358 10.29 13.02 -32.82
C HIS A 358 9.33 12.45 -33.86
N ARG A 359 9.37 11.13 -34.07
CA ARG A 359 8.52 10.45 -35.05
C ARG A 359 7.38 9.72 -34.36
N MET A 360 6.16 10.00 -34.80
CA MET A 360 4.98 9.23 -34.40
C MET A 360 4.53 8.33 -35.54
N THR A 361 4.32 7.05 -35.24
CA THR A 361 3.72 6.07 -36.16
C THR A 361 2.38 5.64 -35.58
N TYR A 362 1.29 5.95 -36.28
CA TYR A 362 -0.08 5.58 -35.89
C TYR A 362 -0.68 4.61 -36.90
N SER A 363 -1.38 3.59 -36.44
CA SER A 363 -2.34 2.83 -37.21
C SER A 363 -3.69 3.57 -37.18
N SER A 364 -3.98 4.33 -38.23
CA SER A 364 -5.31 4.83 -38.67
C SER A 364 -6.42 5.06 -37.62
N LEU A 365 -6.87 6.32 -37.56
CA LEU A 365 -8.12 6.85 -36.95
C LEU A 365 -8.26 6.74 -35.42
N GLU A 366 -7.92 7.83 -34.72
CA GLU A 366 -8.73 8.41 -33.64
C GLU A 366 -8.32 9.89 -33.49
N ASN A 367 -9.15 10.78 -34.04
CA ASN A 367 -9.04 12.23 -33.90
C ASN A 367 -10.08 12.69 -32.86
N SER A 368 -9.72 12.84 -31.60
CA SER A 368 -10.58 13.58 -30.65
C SER A 368 -9.89 14.28 -29.49
N ASP A 369 -8.60 14.07 -29.21
CA ASP A 369 -7.95 14.81 -28.11
C ASP A 369 -7.21 16.04 -28.64
N THR A 370 -7.98 17.12 -28.83
CA THR A 370 -7.42 18.46 -29.08
C THR A 370 -6.96 19.05 -27.75
N CYS A 371 -5.65 19.20 -27.60
CA CYS A 371 -5.09 19.93 -26.48
C CYS A 371 -5.49 21.41 -26.56
N GLN A 372 -6.35 21.88 -25.66
CA GLN A 372 -6.72 23.29 -25.57
C GLN A 372 -5.56 24.10 -24.96
N LEU A 373 -4.75 24.70 -25.82
CA LEU A 373 -3.68 25.65 -25.45
C LEU A 373 -4.20 26.98 -24.87
N ALA A 374 -5.50 27.11 -24.61
CA ALA A 374 -6.15 28.35 -24.19
C ALA A 374 -5.78 28.79 -22.75
N GLY A 375 -5.28 27.89 -21.91
CA GLY A 375 -4.91 28.17 -20.52
C GLY A 375 -3.44 28.59 -20.30
N LEU A 376 -2.75 29.05 -21.34
CA LEU A 376 -1.35 29.54 -21.26
C LEU A 376 -1.23 31.06 -21.41
N ILE A 377 -2.36 31.76 -21.60
CA ILE A 377 -2.42 33.22 -21.65
C ILE A 377 -3.20 33.67 -20.41
N SER A 378 -2.50 33.82 -19.29
CA SER A 378 -2.99 34.58 -18.13
C SER A 378 -1.82 35.20 -17.40
#